data_AF-A0AB39HJW7-F1
#
_entry.id   AF-A0AB39HJW7-F1
#
_cell.length_a   1.000
_cell.length_b   1.000
_cell.length_c   1.000
_cell.angle_alpha   90.00
_cell.angle_beta   90.00
_cell.angle_gamma   90.00
#
_symmetry.space_group_name_H-M   'P 1'
#
loop_
_entity.id
_entity.type
_entity.pdbx_description
1 polymer ?
#
loop_
_entity_poly.entity_id
_entity_poly.type
_entity_poly.pdbx_seq_one_letter_code
_entity_poly.pdbx_strand_id
1 'polypeptide(L)'
;MDKLIIGRTESINLPDLGIFGLLSRVDTGAKTSSIHVDNTFCTVENGQRWVEFDLHPDVYHLDEIVHCRAKLKSTRKIKSSNGSFEYRCVITTTLEMGGQRWPIDISLSNRQDMTYLMLLGRQAMKGRVLVDPSAKHLLKKR
;
A
#
# COMPACT_ATOMS: atom_id res chain seq x y z
N MET A 1 -13.10 7.55 -20.27
CA MET A 1 -12.61 7.96 -18.94
C MET A 1 -11.13 8.24 -19.08
N ASP A 2 -10.71 9.45 -18.73
CA ASP A 2 -9.30 9.82 -18.79
C ASP A 2 -8.53 9.14 -17.66
N LYS A 3 -7.39 8.55 -18.01
CA LYS A 3 -6.48 7.91 -17.05
C LYS A 3 -5.63 8.99 -16.38
N LEU A 4 -5.36 8.84 -15.08
CA LEU A 4 -4.36 9.67 -14.40
C LEU A 4 -2.98 9.37 -14.96
N ILE A 5 -2.22 10.41 -15.32
CA ILE A 5 -0.79 10.28 -15.58
C ILE A 5 -0.06 10.52 -14.26
N ILE A 6 0.74 9.56 -13.83
CA ILE A 6 1.52 9.63 -12.59
C ILE A 6 3.00 9.38 -12.85
N GLY A 7 3.85 9.93 -12.00
CA GLY A 7 5.29 9.70 -12.03
C GLY A 7 5.70 8.35 -11.45
N ARG A 8 7.01 8.09 -11.38
CA ARG A 8 7.56 6.89 -10.70
C ARG A 8 7.39 6.90 -9.17
N THR A 9 6.99 8.03 -8.60
CA THR A 9 6.70 8.21 -7.18
C THR A 9 5.57 9.21 -7.01
N GLU A 10 4.59 8.90 -6.18
CA GLU A 10 3.44 9.77 -5.88
C GLU A 10 3.10 9.78 -4.40
N SER A 11 2.50 10.88 -3.96
CA SER A 11 1.88 10.97 -2.63
C SER A 11 0.45 10.46 -2.74
N ILE A 12 0.07 9.56 -1.84
CA ILE A 12 -1.25 8.92 -1.82
C ILE A 12 -1.87 8.96 -0.43
N ASN A 13 -3.19 8.81 -0.37
CA ASN A 13 -3.91 8.67 0.90
C ASN A 13 -4.57 7.30 0.97
N LEU A 14 -4.59 6.72 2.18
CA LEU A 14 -5.32 5.51 2.54
C LEU A 14 -6.25 5.85 3.71
N PRO A 15 -7.38 6.55 3.46
CA PRO A 15 -8.24 7.08 4.53
C PRO A 15 -8.78 6.01 5.48
N ASP A 16 -9.04 4.78 5.01
CA ASP A 16 -9.51 3.69 5.89
C ASP A 16 -8.45 3.27 6.92
N LEU A 17 -7.18 3.66 6.71
CA LEU A 17 -6.05 3.40 7.60
C LEU A 17 -5.56 4.68 8.31
N GLY A 18 -6.24 5.81 8.12
CA GLY A 18 -5.82 7.11 8.69
C GLY A 18 -4.54 7.70 8.07
N ILE A 19 -4.06 7.17 6.94
CA ILE A 19 -2.81 7.60 6.31
C ILE A 19 -3.11 8.68 5.25
N PHE A 20 -2.41 9.80 5.36
CA PHE A 20 -2.49 10.91 4.41
C PHE A 20 -1.10 11.36 3.98
N GLY A 21 -0.90 11.55 2.69
CA GLY A 21 0.35 12.08 2.14
C GLY A 21 1.47 11.06 1.97
N LEU A 22 1.22 9.76 2.17
CA LEU A 22 2.23 8.70 2.12
C LEU A 22 2.94 8.67 0.76
N LEU A 23 4.26 8.78 0.78
CA LEU A 23 5.07 8.68 -0.42
C LEU A 23 5.17 7.21 -0.86
N SER A 24 4.58 6.90 -2.01
CA SER A 24 4.61 5.57 -2.61
C SER A 24 5.45 5.53 -3.87
N ARG A 25 6.21 4.44 -4.03
CA ARG A 25 6.86 4.11 -5.29
C ARG A 25 5.87 3.39 -6.21
N VAL A 26 5.76 3.88 -7.44
CA VAL A 26 4.97 3.22 -8.48
C VAL A 26 5.78 2.05 -9.04
N ASP A 27 5.25 0.84 -8.92
CA ASP A 27 5.94 -0.39 -9.29
C ASP A 27 5.10 -1.20 -10.28
N THR A 28 5.39 -1.00 -11.56
CA THR A 28 4.78 -1.78 -12.64
C THR A 28 5.26 -3.23 -12.67
N GLY A 29 6.29 -3.62 -11.90
CA GLY A 29 6.74 -5.00 -11.69
C GLY A 29 5.97 -5.73 -10.59
N ALA A 30 5.40 -5.00 -9.62
CA ALA A 30 4.56 -5.57 -8.56
C ALA A 30 3.11 -5.83 -9.03
N LYS A 31 2.59 -7.05 -8.79
CA LYS A 31 1.18 -7.39 -9.09
C LYS A 31 0.23 -6.70 -8.11
N THR A 32 0.42 -6.95 -6.82
CA THR A 32 -0.35 -6.37 -5.71
C THR A 32 0.47 -5.24 -5.09
N SER A 33 -0.19 -4.17 -4.66
CA SER A 33 0.44 -3.14 -3.84
C SER A 33 0.89 -3.72 -2.49
N SER A 34 1.88 -3.10 -1.85
CA SER A 34 2.36 -3.52 -0.53
C SER A 34 2.64 -2.33 0.36
N ILE A 35 2.34 -2.44 1.65
CA ILE A 35 2.65 -1.43 2.65
C ILE A 35 3.50 -2.04 3.77
N HIS A 36 4.43 -1.26 4.32
CA HIS A 36 5.16 -1.61 5.52
C HIS A 36 4.22 -1.60 6.71
N VAL A 37 4.27 -2.69 7.48
CA VAL A 37 3.67 -2.76 8.80
C VAL A 37 4.62 -3.47 9.75
N ASP A 38 4.39 -3.28 11.03
CA ASP A 38 4.98 -4.07 12.11
C ASP A 38 3.90 -4.84 12.88
N ASN A 39 4.35 -5.73 13.78
CA ASN A 39 3.51 -6.47 14.73
C ASN A 39 2.25 -7.08 14.10
N THR A 40 2.39 -7.77 12.97
CA THR A 40 1.23 -8.37 12.28
C THR A 40 0.78 -9.67 12.96
N PHE A 41 -0.47 -9.71 13.40
CA PHE A 41 -1.08 -10.93 13.95
C PHE A 41 -2.51 -11.13 13.41
N CYS A 42 -2.88 -12.39 13.18
CA CYS A 42 -4.19 -12.76 12.68
C CYS A 42 -5.07 -13.30 13.81
N THR A 43 -6.31 -12.82 13.88
CA THR A 43 -7.31 -13.27 14.86
C THR A 43 -8.56 -13.79 14.15
N VAL A 44 -9.36 -14.60 14.85
CA VAL A 44 -10.66 -15.07 14.37
C VAL A 44 -11.71 -14.70 15.40
N GLU A 45 -12.70 -13.92 15.00
CA GLU A 45 -13.82 -13.51 15.85
C GLU A 45 -15.12 -13.82 15.12
N ASN A 46 -16.02 -14.58 15.76
CA ASN A 46 -17.32 -14.94 15.20
C ASN A 46 -17.23 -15.55 13.78
N GLY A 47 -16.18 -16.35 13.52
CA GLY A 47 -15.93 -16.96 12.21
C GLY A 47 -15.31 -16.03 11.16
N GLN A 48 -15.15 -14.74 11.45
CA GLN A 48 -14.48 -13.78 10.57
C GLN A 48 -12.99 -13.69 10.92
N ARG A 49 -12.13 -13.77 9.90
CA ARG A 49 -10.68 -13.55 10.06
C ARG A 49 -10.37 -12.05 10.03
N TRP A 50 -9.53 -11.63 10.96
CA TRP A 50 -9.02 -10.28 11.10
C TRP A 50 -7.50 -10.30 11.09
N VAL A 51 -6.91 -9.16 10.75
CA VAL A 51 -5.49 -8.91 10.93
C VAL A 51 -5.32 -7.59 11.65
N GLU A 52 -4.46 -7.60 12.64
CA GLU A 52 -4.03 -6.46 13.43
C GLU A 52 -2.55 -6.22 13.16
N PHE A 53 -2.16 -4.96 13.08
CA PHE A 53 -0.84 -4.54 12.64
C PHE A 53 -0.59 -3.07 12.98
N ASP A 54 0.70 -2.72 13.03
CA ASP A 54 1.15 -1.39 13.36
C ASP A 54 1.61 -0.66 12.09
N LEU A 55 1.15 0.59 11.93
CA LEU A 55 1.55 1.47 10.84
C LEU A 55 2.36 2.66 11.37
N HIS A 56 3.35 3.06 10.58
CA HIS A 56 4.12 4.28 10.77
C HIS A 56 3.66 5.31 9.73
N PRO A 57 2.77 6.25 10.10
CA PRO A 57 2.19 7.19 9.15
C PRO A 57 3.23 8.19 8.63
N ASP A 58 4.21 8.55 9.46
CA ASP A 58 5.34 9.39 9.07
C ASP A 58 6.62 8.58 8.92
N VAL A 59 7.14 8.55 7.68
CA VAL A 59 8.41 7.88 7.35
C VAL A 59 9.63 8.54 8.00
N TYR A 60 9.51 9.79 8.46
CA TYR A 60 10.55 10.53 9.15
C TYR A 60 10.42 10.47 10.68
N HIS A 61 9.25 10.10 11.20
CA HIS A 61 8.98 9.94 12.63
C HIS A 61 8.36 8.56 12.89
N LEU A 62 9.20 7.53 12.87
CA LEU A 62 8.78 6.15 13.11
C LEU A 62 8.25 5.91 14.54
N ASP A 63 8.43 6.86 15.47
CA ASP A 63 7.87 6.77 16.82
C ASP A 63 6.34 6.92 16.84
N GLU A 64 5.75 7.50 15.80
CA GLU A 64 4.30 7.54 15.65
C GLU A 64 3.81 6.18 15.16
N ILE A 65 3.01 5.51 15.99
CA ILE A 65 2.44 4.19 15.70
C ILE A 65 0.92 4.30 15.69
N VAL A 66 0.31 3.81 14.61
CA VAL A 66 -1.13 3.63 14.49
C VAL A 66 -1.46 2.15 14.52
N HIS A 67 -2.09 1.70 15.60
CA HIS A 67 -2.64 0.35 15.71
C HIS A 67 -3.86 0.20 14.80
N CYS A 68 -3.75 -0.68 13.81
CA CYS A 68 -4.77 -0.90 12.80
C CYS A 68 -5.37 -2.29 12.90
N ARG A 69 -6.67 -2.38 12.61
CA ARG A 69 -7.42 -3.64 12.53
C ARG A 69 -8.25 -3.68 11.26
N ALA A 70 -8.08 -4.73 10.47
CA ALA A 70 -8.79 -4.89 9.20
C ALA A 70 -9.25 -6.32 8.96
N LYS A 71 -10.33 -6.48 8.18
CA LYS A 71 -10.77 -7.81 7.73
C LYS A 71 -9.70 -8.43 6.85
N LEU A 72 -9.29 -9.65 7.19
CA LEU A 72 -8.34 -10.40 6.37
C LEU A 72 -9.05 -10.91 5.12
N LYS A 73 -8.65 -10.41 3.94
CA LYS A 73 -9.20 -10.85 2.65
C LYS A 73 -8.64 -12.19 2.21
N SER A 74 -7.32 -12.33 2.31
CA SER A 74 -6.61 -13.55 1.94
C SER A 74 -5.19 -13.53 2.48
N THR A 75 -4.54 -14.68 2.52
CA THR A 75 -3.08 -14.79 2.69
C THR A 75 -2.49 -15.22 1.36
N ARG A 76 -1.41 -14.57 0.92
CA ARG A 76 -0.78 -14.88 -0.38
C ARG A 76 0.69 -15.20 -0.19
N LYS A 77 1.16 -16.26 -0.88
CA LYS A 77 2.58 -16.55 -1.03
C LYS A 77 3.17 -15.56 -2.03
N ILE A 78 4.09 -14.72 -1.59
CA ILE A 78 4.73 -13.68 -2.39
C ILE A 78 6.23 -13.98 -2.47
N LYS A 79 6.77 -13.94 -3.70
CA LYS A 79 8.21 -14.05 -3.94
C LYS A 79 8.83 -12.65 -3.77
N SER A 80 9.78 -12.52 -2.88
CA SER A 80 10.56 -11.29 -2.69
C SER A 80 11.60 -11.13 -3.81
N SER A 81 12.19 -9.94 -3.93
CA SER A 81 13.26 -9.67 -4.88
C SER A 81 14.54 -10.46 -4.61
N ASN A 82 14.76 -10.93 -3.37
CA ASN A 82 15.90 -11.77 -3.01
C ASN A 82 15.66 -13.28 -3.26
N GLY A 83 14.50 -13.64 -3.80
CA GLY A 83 14.17 -15.02 -4.15
C GLY A 83 13.48 -15.82 -3.04
N SER A 84 13.39 -15.30 -1.83
CA SER A 84 12.64 -15.94 -0.75
C SER A 84 11.12 -15.84 -0.97
N PHE A 85 10.39 -16.74 -0.31
CA PHE A 85 8.93 -16.70 -0.29
C PHE A 85 8.43 -16.37 1.10
N GLU A 86 7.41 -15.52 1.16
CA GLU A 86 6.76 -15.11 2.40
C GLU A 86 5.24 -15.20 2.22
N TYR A 87 4.53 -15.63 3.25
CA TYR A 87 3.08 -15.52 3.30
C TYR A 87 2.70 -14.16 3.86
N ARG A 88 1.98 -13.36 3.07
CA ARG A 88 1.54 -12.03 3.46
C ARG A 88 0.04 -11.94 3.56
N CYS A 89 -0.42 -11.30 4.63
CA CYS A 89 -1.82 -10.92 4.81
C CYS A 89 -2.20 -9.86 3.77
N VAL A 90 -3.39 -9.98 3.21
CA VAL A 90 -3.94 -9.02 2.25
C VAL A 90 -5.23 -8.47 2.80
N ILE A 91 -5.34 -7.13 2.76
CA ILE A 91 -6.55 -6.39 3.13
C ILE A 91 -7.02 -5.55 1.94
N THR A 92 -8.28 -5.13 1.96
CA THR A 92 -8.80 -4.12 1.04
C THR A 92 -8.90 -2.78 1.77
N THR A 93 -8.44 -1.72 1.12
CA THR A 93 -8.54 -0.33 1.60
C THR A 93 -8.85 0.60 0.44
N THR A 94 -9.39 1.78 0.73
CA THR A 94 -9.62 2.85 -0.23
C THR A 94 -8.31 3.56 -0.53
N LEU A 95 -7.92 3.59 -1.80
CA LEU A 95 -6.88 4.47 -2.31
C LEU A 95 -7.49 5.80 -2.75
N GLU A 96 -6.90 6.90 -2.30
CA GLU A 96 -7.19 8.23 -2.81
C GLU A 96 -5.93 8.87 -3.42
N MET A 97 -6.04 9.28 -4.68
CA MET A 97 -4.93 9.85 -5.43
C MET A 97 -5.46 10.71 -6.60
N GLY A 98 -4.94 11.93 -6.74
CA GLY A 98 -5.29 12.87 -7.83
C GLY A 98 -6.79 13.14 -7.96
N GLY A 99 -7.50 13.28 -6.83
CA GLY A 99 -8.94 13.53 -6.77
C GLY A 99 -9.83 12.32 -7.05
N GLN A 100 -9.27 11.15 -7.31
CA GLN A 100 -10.01 9.91 -7.50
C GLN A 100 -9.90 8.99 -6.28
N ARG A 101 -10.96 8.23 -6.00
CA ARG A 101 -11.04 7.25 -4.91
C ARG A 101 -11.50 5.89 -5.42
N TRP A 102 -10.82 4.81 -5.07
CA TRP A 102 -11.24 3.45 -5.41
C TRP A 102 -10.63 2.40 -4.46
N PRO A 103 -11.28 1.22 -4.29
CA PRO A 103 -10.74 0.16 -3.46
C PRO A 103 -9.53 -0.51 -4.12
N ILE A 104 -8.51 -0.82 -3.32
CA ILE A 104 -7.33 -1.57 -3.71
C ILE A 104 -7.04 -2.69 -2.71
N ASP A 105 -6.36 -3.73 -3.20
CA ASP A 105 -5.79 -4.76 -2.33
C ASP A 105 -4.34 -4.41 -2.02
N ILE A 106 -3.98 -4.46 -0.74
CA ILE A 106 -2.61 -4.26 -0.27
C ILE A 106 -2.15 -5.48 0.53
N SER A 107 -0.92 -5.93 0.28
CA SER A 107 -0.26 -6.91 1.14
C SER A 107 0.48 -6.22 2.27
N LEU A 108 0.30 -6.69 3.50
CA LEU A 108 1.05 -6.28 4.68
C LEU A 108 2.43 -6.97 4.66
N SER A 109 3.51 -6.19 4.76
CA SER A 109 4.90 -6.67 4.62
C SER A 109 5.80 -5.99 5.64
N ASN A 110 6.82 -6.67 6.16
CA ASN A 110 7.94 -5.97 6.75
C ASN A 110 8.81 -5.40 5.62
N ARG A 111 9.06 -4.07 5.64
CA ARG A 111 9.87 -3.35 4.66
C ARG A 111 10.78 -2.32 5.34
N GLN A 112 11.13 -2.52 6.62
CA GLN A 112 11.86 -1.56 7.45
C GLN A 112 13.15 -1.02 6.79
N ASP A 113 13.86 -1.85 6.02
CA ASP A 113 15.12 -1.49 5.37
C ASP A 113 14.96 -0.81 3.99
N MET A 114 13.73 -0.48 3.59
CA MET A 114 13.42 0.00 2.24
C MET A 114 13.14 1.51 2.20
N THR A 115 13.63 2.18 1.16
CA THR A 115 13.41 3.63 0.93
C THR A 115 11.94 4.05 0.84
N TYR A 116 11.05 3.14 0.42
CA TYR A 116 9.62 3.41 0.30
C TYR A 116 8.83 2.37 1.10
N LEU A 117 8.06 2.87 2.07
CA LEU A 117 7.18 2.05 2.90
C LEU A 117 5.98 1.52 2.11
N MET A 118 5.66 2.10 0.94
CA MET A 118 4.60 1.58 0.08
C MET A 118 4.99 1.45 -1.39
N LEU A 119 4.59 0.33 -1.99
CA LEU A 119 4.60 0.09 -3.43
C LEU A 119 3.17 0.12 -3.99
N LEU A 120 2.96 0.89 -5.06
CA LEU A 120 1.71 0.89 -5.82
C LEU A 120 1.84 -0.08 -7.00
N GLY A 121 1.14 -1.22 -6.90
CA GLY A 121 1.20 -2.31 -7.88
C GLY A 121 0.18 -2.19 -9.02
N ARG A 122 0.34 -3.03 -10.04
CA ARG A 122 -0.48 -3.01 -11.27
C ARG A 122 -1.98 -3.22 -11.02
N GLN A 123 -2.38 -4.02 -10.02
CA GLN A 123 -3.80 -4.24 -9.73
C GLN A 123 -4.50 -2.97 -9.26
N ALA A 124 -3.84 -2.12 -8.48
CA ALA A 124 -4.38 -0.83 -8.06
C ALA A 124 -4.50 0.16 -9.23
N MET A 125 -3.60 0.08 -10.21
CA MET A 125 -3.53 1.01 -11.35
C MET A 125 -4.41 0.61 -12.55
N LYS A 126 -4.83 -0.65 -12.63
CA LYS A 126 -5.47 -1.24 -13.82
C LYS A 126 -6.69 -0.42 -14.26
N GLY A 127 -6.66 0.06 -15.50
CA GLY A 127 -7.76 0.82 -16.11
C GLY A 127 -7.88 2.28 -15.66
N ARG A 128 -7.01 2.75 -14.75
CA ARG A 128 -7.12 4.07 -14.12
C ARG A 128 -5.90 4.96 -14.36
N VAL A 129 -4.73 4.37 -14.57
CA VAL A 129 -3.45 5.07 -14.51
C VAL A 129 -2.58 4.79 -15.74
N LEU A 130 -1.82 5.80 -16.17
CA LEU A 130 -0.64 5.74 -17.03
C LEU A 130 0.58 6.20 -16.21
N VAL A 131 1.72 5.53 -16.38
CA VAL A 131 2.94 5.82 -15.61
C VAL A 131 3.97 6.47 -16.53
N ASP A 132 4.38 7.70 -16.20
CA ASP A 132 5.54 8.36 -16.79
C ASP A 132 6.77 8.11 -15.90
N PRO A 133 7.71 7.25 -16.32
CA PRO A 133 8.90 6.94 -15.52
C PRO A 133 9.87 8.11 -15.38
N SER A 134 9.78 9.13 -16.25
CA SER A 134 10.66 10.30 -16.26
C SER A 134 10.25 11.32 -15.19
N ALA A 135 8.99 11.29 -14.74
CA ALA A 135 8.43 12.25 -13.81
C ALA A 135 8.33 11.72 -12.37
N LYS A 136 8.15 12.64 -11.41
CA LYS A 136 7.82 12.37 -10.01
C LYS A 136 6.81 13.40 -9.53
N HIS A 137 5.92 13.01 -8.62
CA HIS A 137 4.97 13.90 -7.94
C HIS A 137 4.10 14.73 -8.90
N LEU A 138 3.63 14.11 -9.99
CA LEU A 138 2.81 14.80 -11.00
C LEU A 138 1.46 15.26 -10.44
N LEU A 139 1.01 14.66 -9.34
CA LEU A 139 -0.27 14.97 -8.72
C LEU A 139 -0.19 16.06 -7.65
N LYS A 140 1.00 16.55 -7.32
CA LYS A 140 1.12 17.74 -6.47
C LYS A 140 0.58 18.94 -7.27
N LYS A 141 -0.53 19.51 -6.80
CA LYS A 141 -0.88 20.88 -7.21
C LYS A 141 0.22 21.81 -6.70
N ARG A 142 0.71 22.68 -7.60
CA ARG A 142 1.54 23.84 -7.23
C ARG A 142 0.78 24.74 -6.26
#